data_AF-A0A7Y5AIM0-F1
#
_entry.id   AF-A0A7Y5AIM0-F1
#
_cell.length_a   1.000
_cell.length_b   1.000
_cell.length_c   1.000
_cell.angle_alpha   90.00
_cell.angle_beta   90.00
_cell.angle_gamma   90.00
#
_symmetry.space_group_name_H-M   'P 1'
#
loop_
_entity.id
_entity.type
_entity.pdbx_description
1 polymer ?
#
loop_
_entity_poly.entity_id
_entity_poly.type
_entity_poly.pdbx_seq_one_letter_code
_entity_poly.pdbx_strand_id
1 'polypeptide(L)'
;FYTPGFEGDGIVLTQNSLAAVVGDWGRVFVSVALSLFVFTCILYNYYLGENSLQFLSRNRVVLMIFRGLVLALVVWGSMQDLSTVFAFADITMTCLAFVNLVALAMLFKVGLRVMNDYDDQRKAGIQQPVFDSSKFVDLDLDRNAWPANAQAETAADKMAAQAQPQR
;
A
#
# COMPACT_ATOMS: atom_id res chain seq x y z
N PHE A 1 14.74 35.20 -13.99
CA PHE A 1 16.08 34.74 -14.42
C PHE A 1 16.42 33.50 -13.62
N TYR A 2 16.56 32.35 -14.29
CA TYR A 2 16.93 31.07 -13.67
C TYR A 2 18.43 30.89 -13.86
N THR A 3 19.18 30.83 -12.76
CA THR A 3 20.60 30.47 -12.77
C THR A 3 20.73 28.96 -12.52
N PRO A 4 21.39 28.20 -13.40
CA PRO A 4 21.65 26.78 -13.13
C PRO A 4 22.63 26.68 -11.95
N GLY A 5 22.25 25.92 -10.92
CA GLY A 5 22.96 25.83 -9.64
C GLY A 5 22.27 26.51 -8.45
N PHE A 6 21.00 26.90 -8.56
CA PHE A 6 20.25 27.48 -7.44
C PHE A 6 19.90 26.41 -6.39
N GLU A 7 20.63 26.37 -5.26
CA GLU A 7 20.22 25.73 -3.99
C GLU A 7 19.06 26.53 -3.35
N GLY A 8 17.98 26.72 -4.09
CA GLY A 8 16.77 27.35 -3.58
C GLY A 8 15.78 26.30 -3.09
N ASP A 9 15.14 26.59 -1.96
CA ASP A 9 14.04 25.80 -1.44
C ASP A 9 12.99 25.53 -2.55
N GLY A 10 12.91 24.27 -3.00
CA GLY A 10 12.07 23.86 -4.13
C GLY A 10 10.59 24.16 -3.91
N ILE A 11 10.17 24.28 -2.65
CA ILE A 11 8.81 24.70 -2.29
C ILE A 11 8.59 26.17 -2.69
N VAL A 12 9.53 27.06 -2.35
CA VAL A 12 9.47 28.48 -2.71
C VAL A 12 9.51 28.66 -4.23
N LEU A 13 10.31 27.85 -4.92
CA LEU A 13 10.37 27.87 -6.39
C LEU A 13 9.06 27.45 -7.05
N THR A 14 8.40 26.44 -6.49
CA THR A 14 7.08 25.96 -6.95
C THR A 14 5.99 26.99 -6.64
N GLN A 15 6.01 27.59 -5.45
CA GLN A 15 5.07 28.65 -5.07
C GLN A 15 5.21 29.89 -5.95
N ASN A 16 6.44 30.31 -6.26
CA ASN A 16 6.72 31.44 -7.14
C ASN A 16 6.35 31.14 -8.60
N SER A 17 6.60 29.92 -9.07
CA SER A 17 6.18 29.48 -10.41
C SER A 17 4.65 29.46 -10.55
N LEU A 18 3.93 28.98 -9.53
CA LEU A 18 2.46 29.01 -9.54
C LEU A 18 1.91 30.43 -9.43
N ALA A 19 2.51 31.28 -8.59
CA ALA A 19 2.14 32.68 -8.46
C ALA A 19 2.32 33.44 -9.79
N ALA A 20 3.35 33.10 -10.56
CA ALA A 20 3.59 33.68 -11.88
C ALA A 20 2.51 33.33 -12.91
N VAL A 21 1.81 32.19 -12.74
CA VAL A 21 0.77 31.71 -13.67
C VAL A 21 -0.65 32.11 -13.22
N VAL A 22 -0.93 32.07 -11.91
CA VAL A 22 -2.28 32.23 -11.33
C VAL A 22 -2.49 33.61 -10.69
N GLY A 23 -1.42 34.40 -10.53
CA GLY A 23 -1.43 35.68 -9.82
C GLY A 23 -1.23 35.53 -8.31
N ASP A 24 -1.12 36.66 -7.59
CA ASP A 24 -0.74 36.69 -6.17
C ASP A 24 -1.71 35.95 -5.24
N TRP A 25 -3.00 35.86 -5.60
CA TRP A 25 -4.00 35.09 -4.84
C TRP A 25 -3.76 33.57 -4.92
N GLY A 26 -3.05 33.10 -5.96
CA GLY A 26 -2.67 31.70 -6.12
C GLY A 26 -1.82 31.17 -4.96
N ARG A 27 -0.98 32.02 -4.33
CA ARG A 27 -0.17 31.59 -3.17
C ARG A 27 -1.01 31.16 -1.98
N VAL A 28 -2.07 31.92 -1.66
CA VAL A 28 -2.97 31.62 -0.54
C VAL A 28 -3.79 30.36 -0.86
N PHE A 29 -4.34 30.26 -2.08
CA PHE A 29 -5.07 29.07 -2.52
C PHE A 29 -4.22 27.80 -2.42
N VAL A 30 -2.99 27.83 -2.93
CA VAL A 30 -2.06 26.68 -2.90
C VAL A 30 -1.70 26.31 -1.47
N SER A 31 -1.46 27.28 -0.59
CA SER A 31 -1.17 27.00 0.82
C SER A 31 -2.32 26.28 1.51
N VAL A 32 -3.57 26.69 1.26
CA VAL A 32 -4.76 26.02 1.82
C VAL A 32 -4.93 24.62 1.23
N ALA A 33 -4.82 24.48 -0.09
CA ALA A 33 -4.93 23.19 -0.76
C ALA A 33 -3.85 22.20 -0.28
N LEU A 34 -2.60 22.66 -0.17
CA LEU A 34 -1.49 21.86 0.33
C LEU A 34 -1.69 21.47 1.81
N SER A 35 -2.18 22.39 2.65
CA SER A 35 -2.49 22.08 4.04
C SER A 35 -3.54 20.97 4.16
N LEU A 36 -4.62 21.03 3.37
CA LEU A 36 -5.66 19.99 3.36
C LEU A 36 -5.14 18.66 2.80
N PHE A 37 -4.28 18.73 1.77
CA PHE A 37 -3.65 17.57 1.17
C PHE A 37 -2.70 16.86 2.16
N VAL A 38 -1.81 17.62 2.81
CA VAL A 38 -0.88 17.07 3.82
C VAL A 38 -1.65 16.51 5.01
N PHE A 39 -2.69 17.20 5.49
CA PHE A 39 -3.56 16.70 6.55
C PHE A 39 -4.18 15.33 6.20
N THR A 40 -4.75 15.21 4.99
CA THR A 40 -5.33 13.96 4.51
C THR A 40 -4.28 12.87 4.35
N CYS A 41 -3.10 13.21 3.85
CA CYS A 41 -1.99 12.28 3.69
C CYS A 41 -1.50 11.73 5.05
N ILE A 42 -1.38 12.58 6.07
CA ILE A 42 -1.01 12.15 7.43
C ILE A 42 -2.04 11.19 8.00
N LEU A 43 -3.34 11.51 7.89
CA LEU A 43 -4.41 10.62 8.37
C LEU A 43 -4.43 9.27 7.64
N TYR A 44 -4.23 9.29 6.33
CA TYR A 44 -4.15 8.07 5.52
C TYR A 44 -2.97 7.19 5.94
N ASN A 45 -1.77 7.77 6.12
CA ASN A 45 -0.59 7.03 6.58
C ASN A 45 -0.76 6.50 8.00
N TYR A 46 -1.35 7.30 8.89
CA TYR A 46 -1.70 6.87 10.24
C TYR A 46 -2.62 5.65 10.21
N TYR A 47 -3.69 5.68 9.38
CA TYR A 47 -4.63 4.56 9.25
C TYR A 47 -3.95 3.30 8.70
N LEU A 48 -3.11 3.43 7.68
CA LEU A 48 -2.36 2.32 7.12
C LEU A 48 -1.42 1.68 8.15
N GLY A 49 -0.73 2.52 8.93
CA GLY A 49 0.15 2.09 10.02
C GLY A 49 -0.61 1.41 11.17
N GLU A 50 -1.74 1.99 11.61
CA GLU A 50 -2.58 1.42 12.66
C GLU A 50 -3.13 0.05 12.24
N ASN A 51 -3.64 -0.09 11.00
CA ASN A 51 -4.16 -1.35 10.49
C ASN A 51 -3.06 -2.43 10.41
N SER A 52 -1.88 -2.07 9.89
CA SER A 52 -0.75 -2.99 9.80
C SER A 52 -0.25 -3.44 11.18
N LEU A 53 -0.20 -2.51 12.13
CA LEU A 53 0.20 -2.77 13.50
C LEU A 53 -0.84 -3.61 14.25
N GLN A 54 -2.12 -3.39 14.01
CA GLN A 54 -3.22 -4.16 14.58
C GLN A 54 -3.24 -5.61 14.08
N PHE A 55 -2.85 -5.82 12.81
CA PHE A 55 -2.66 -7.15 12.24
C PHE A 55 -1.49 -7.89 12.92
N LEU A 56 -0.37 -7.19 13.16
CA LEU A 56 0.82 -7.79 13.79
C LEU A 56 0.68 -7.98 15.31
N SER A 57 0.02 -7.04 15.99
CA SER A 57 -0.13 -7.03 17.44
C SER A 57 -1.52 -6.56 17.85
N ARG A 58 -2.27 -7.43 18.53
CA ARG A 58 -3.61 -7.11 19.05
C ARG A 58 -3.57 -6.35 20.39
N ASN A 59 -2.39 -5.91 20.83
CA ASN A 59 -2.22 -5.25 22.12
C ASN A 59 -2.60 -3.77 22.07
N ARG A 60 -3.56 -3.37 22.90
CA ARG A 60 -4.08 -2.00 22.98
C ARG A 60 -3.02 -0.97 23.42
N VAL A 61 -2.01 -1.40 24.19
CA VAL A 61 -0.89 -0.54 24.62
C VAL A 61 -0.01 -0.15 23.44
N VAL A 62 0.25 -1.08 22.52
CA VAL A 62 1.08 -0.85 21.33
C VAL A 62 0.42 0.17 20.39
N LEU A 63 -0.91 0.08 20.22
CA LEU A 63 -1.68 1.08 19.48
C LEU A 63 -1.63 2.48 20.13
N MET A 64 -1.68 2.55 21.46
CA MET A 64 -1.63 3.82 22.19
C MET A 64 -0.25 4.48 22.09
N ILE A 65 0.83 3.69 22.17
CA ILE A 65 2.20 4.16 21.93
C ILE A 65 2.36 4.66 20.50
N PHE A 66 1.86 3.92 19.50
CA PHE A 66 1.92 4.32 18.10
C PHE A 66 1.24 5.68 17.86
N ARG A 67 0.04 5.90 18.43
CA ARG A 67 -0.66 7.19 18.37
C ARG A 67 0.17 8.33 18.94
N GLY A 68 0.77 8.11 20.12
CA GLY A 68 1.66 9.09 20.75
C GLY A 68 2.89 9.40 19.91
N LEU A 69 3.48 8.38 19.28
CA LEU A 69 4.66 8.52 18.43
C LEU A 69 4.35 9.31 17.15
N VAL A 70 3.22 9.02 16.48
CA VAL A 70 2.80 9.77 15.28
C VAL A 70 2.57 11.24 15.61
N LEU A 71 1.88 11.54 16.72
CA LEU A 71 1.69 12.93 17.19
C LEU A 71 3.02 13.62 17.47
N ALA A 72 3.94 12.94 18.16
CA ALA A 72 5.28 13.47 18.44
C ALA A 72 6.07 13.75 17.15
N LEU A 73 6.01 12.86 16.16
CA LEU A 73 6.66 13.05 14.86
C LEU A 73 6.06 14.22 14.07
N VAL A 74 4.75 14.44 14.13
CA VAL A 74 4.10 15.59 13.46
C VAL A 74 4.57 16.90 14.10
N VAL A 75 4.61 16.98 15.43
CA VAL A 75 5.10 18.16 16.15
C VAL A 75 6.58 18.38 15.88
N TRP A 76 7.39 17.32 15.96
CA TRP A 76 8.82 17.37 15.65
C TRP A 76 9.08 17.83 14.22
N GLY A 77 8.37 17.26 13.24
CA GLY A 77 8.49 17.61 11.83
C GLY A 77 8.16 19.07 11.54
N SER A 78 7.22 19.66 12.28
CA SER A 78 6.90 21.09 12.18
C SER A 78 8.01 22.01 12.71
N MET A 79 8.95 21.48 13.51
CA MET A 79 10.08 22.24 14.09
C MET A 79 11.39 22.03 13.32
N GLN A 80 11.44 21.09 12.38
CA GLN A 80 12.65 20.77 11.61
C GLN A 80 12.67 21.45 10.25
N ASP A 81 13.89 21.70 9.76
CA ASP A 81 14.10 22.17 8.39
C ASP A 81 13.80 21.06 7.38
N LEU A 82 13.40 21.47 6.17
CA LEU A 82 13.03 20.56 5.08
C LEU A 82 14.13 19.54 4.76
N SER A 83 15.40 19.96 4.78
CA SER A 83 16.54 19.06 4.50
C SER A 83 16.60 17.90 5.49
N THR A 84 16.40 18.17 6.78
CA THR A 84 16.39 17.15 7.84
C THR A 84 15.18 16.23 7.69
N VAL A 85 14.01 16.79 7.37
CA VAL A 85 12.78 16.00 7.17
C VAL A 85 12.93 15.07 5.97
N PHE A 86 13.47 15.56 4.84
CA PHE A 86 13.71 14.74 3.66
C PHE A 86 14.77 13.67 3.93
N ALA A 87 15.88 14.01 4.59
CA ALA A 87 16.90 13.01 4.95
C ALA A 87 16.33 11.90 5.86
N PHE A 88 15.48 12.26 6.83
CA PHE A 88 14.80 11.29 7.68
C PHE A 88 13.81 10.42 6.89
N ALA A 89 13.05 11.03 5.97
CA ALA A 89 12.12 10.32 5.08
C ALA A 89 12.85 9.33 4.16
N ASP A 90 13.98 9.74 3.57
CA ASP A 90 14.79 8.89 2.68
C ASP A 90 15.34 7.67 3.42
N ILE A 91 15.84 7.85 4.65
CA ILE A 91 16.32 6.74 5.49
C ILE A 91 15.16 5.78 5.82
N THR A 92 14.02 6.32 6.22
CA THR A 92 12.84 5.51 6.58
C THR A 92 12.30 4.75 5.37
N MET A 93 12.22 5.40 4.21
CA MET A 93 11.80 4.79 2.95
C MET A 93 12.77 3.70 2.50
N THR A 94 14.07 3.91 2.66
CA THR A 94 15.10 2.92 2.37
C THR A 94 14.95 1.69 3.27
N CYS A 95 14.71 1.89 4.56
CA CYS A 95 14.48 0.80 5.51
C CYS A 95 13.22 -0.01 5.14
N LEU A 96 12.11 0.66 4.85
CA LEU A 96 10.87 0.02 4.42
C LEU A 96 11.07 -0.79 3.12
N ALA A 97 11.72 -0.18 2.13
CA ALA A 97 12.03 -0.83 0.86
C ALA A 97 12.94 -2.05 1.07
N PHE A 98 13.94 -1.94 1.94
CA PHE A 98 14.85 -3.04 2.25
C PHE A 98 14.11 -4.22 2.90
N VAL A 99 13.27 -3.97 3.91
CA VAL A 99 12.46 -5.03 4.55
C VAL A 99 11.54 -5.71 3.54
N ASN A 100 10.85 -4.93 2.71
CA ASN A 100 9.97 -5.48 1.67
C ASN A 100 10.75 -6.27 0.61
N LEU A 101 11.94 -5.81 0.22
CA LEU A 101 12.81 -6.51 -0.74
C LEU A 101 13.29 -7.85 -0.18
N VAL A 102 13.68 -7.90 1.10
CA VAL A 102 14.05 -9.15 1.78
C VAL A 102 12.86 -10.11 1.86
N ALA A 103 11.66 -9.61 2.20
CA ALA A 103 10.44 -10.42 2.20
C ALA A 103 10.12 -10.98 0.81
N LEU A 104 10.21 -10.16 -0.24
CA LEU A 104 10.03 -10.59 -1.62
C LEU A 104 11.08 -11.61 -2.06
N ALA A 105 12.34 -11.45 -1.63
CA ALA A 105 13.40 -12.41 -1.94
C ALA A 105 13.14 -13.78 -1.29
N MET A 106 12.63 -13.83 -0.06
CA MET A 106 12.19 -15.07 0.58
C MET A 106 10.98 -15.69 -0.12
N LEU A 107 10.02 -14.84 -0.53
CA LEU A 107 8.80 -15.29 -1.22
C LEU A 107 9.05 -15.63 -2.70
N PHE A 108 10.20 -15.27 -3.27
CA PHE A 108 10.52 -15.42 -4.69
C PHE A 108 10.32 -16.85 -5.20
N LYS A 109 10.74 -17.87 -4.42
CA LYS A 109 10.54 -19.28 -4.76
C LYS A 109 9.06 -19.69 -4.81
N VAL A 110 8.28 -19.18 -3.85
CA VAL A 110 6.84 -19.46 -3.74
C VAL A 110 6.07 -18.74 -4.83
N GLY A 111 6.38 -17.45 -5.05
CA GLY A 111 5.81 -16.63 -6.11
C GLY A 111 6.07 -17.21 -7.50
N LEU A 112 7.29 -17.68 -7.78
CA LEU A 112 7.61 -18.38 -9.04
C LEU A 112 6.79 -19.67 -9.21
N ARG A 113 6.58 -20.44 -8.13
CA ARG A 113 5.77 -21.66 -8.19
C ARG A 113 4.32 -21.36 -8.56
N VAL A 114 3.74 -20.31 -7.98
CA VAL A 114 2.37 -19.86 -8.30
C VAL A 114 2.29 -19.27 -9.71
N MET A 115 3.28 -18.47 -10.11
CA MET A 115 3.37 -17.89 -11.46
C MET A 115 3.47 -18.99 -12.52
N ASN A 116 4.26 -20.03 -12.29
CA ASN A 116 4.38 -21.15 -13.21
C ASN A 116 3.06 -21.92 -13.36
N ASP A 117 2.32 -22.17 -12.27
CA ASP A 117 0.98 -22.82 -12.37
C ASP A 117 0.00 -21.93 -13.16
N TYR A 118 0.05 -20.61 -12.99
CA TYR A 118 -0.72 -19.66 -13.80
C TYR A 118 -0.34 -19.71 -15.29
N ASP A 119 0.96 -19.69 -15.60
CA ASP A 119 1.49 -19.72 -16.95
C ASP A 119 1.19 -21.06 -17.65
N ASP A 120 1.25 -22.18 -16.92
CA ASP A 120 0.92 -23.50 -17.44
C ASP A 120 -0.59 -23.61 -17.77
N GLN A 121 -1.46 -23.06 -16.93
CA GLN A 121 -2.90 -22.97 -17.21
C GLN A 121 -3.20 -22.08 -18.44
N ARG A 122 -2.47 -20.97 -18.59
CA ARG A 122 -2.55 -20.08 -19.76
C ARG A 122 -2.05 -20.77 -21.04
N LYS A 123 -0.94 -21.50 -20.98
CA LYS A 123 -0.40 -22.28 -22.11
C LYS A 123 -1.30 -23.44 -22.51
N ALA A 124 -2.02 -24.03 -21.55
CA ALA A 124 -3.04 -25.04 -21.79
C ALA A 124 -4.32 -24.48 -22.46
N GLY A 125 -4.38 -23.17 -22.76
CA GLY A 125 -5.49 -22.55 -23.48
C GLY A 125 -6.70 -22.20 -22.60
N ILE A 126 -6.55 -22.25 -21.27
CA ILE A 126 -7.61 -21.88 -20.33
C ILE A 126 -7.73 -20.35 -20.31
N GLN A 127 -8.87 -19.81 -20.78
CA GLN A 127 -9.08 -18.35 -20.85
C GLN A 127 -9.19 -17.69 -19.47
N GLN A 128 -9.58 -18.45 -18.44
CA GLN A 128 -9.65 -18.01 -17.05
C GLN A 128 -8.86 -18.98 -16.15
N PRO A 129 -7.56 -18.74 -15.93
CA PRO A 129 -6.77 -19.52 -14.99
C PRO A 129 -7.38 -19.44 -13.58
N VAL A 130 -7.57 -20.59 -12.95
CA VAL A 130 -8.16 -20.74 -11.62
C VAL A 130 -7.05 -21.12 -10.66
N PHE A 131 -6.84 -20.32 -9.62
CA PHE A 131 -5.91 -20.65 -8.56
C PHE A 131 -6.48 -21.79 -7.72
N ASP A 132 -5.86 -22.97 -7.77
CA ASP A 132 -6.25 -24.12 -6.96
C ASP A 132 -5.42 -24.16 -5.67
N SER A 133 -6.00 -23.67 -4.58
CA SER A 133 -5.39 -23.66 -3.24
C SER A 133 -4.98 -25.04 -2.74
N SER A 134 -5.57 -26.12 -3.27
CA SER A 134 -5.24 -27.50 -2.87
C SER A 134 -3.87 -27.95 -3.37
N LYS A 135 -3.32 -27.33 -4.42
CA LYS A 135 -1.96 -27.60 -4.94
C LYS A 135 -0.86 -26.98 -4.07
N PHE A 136 -1.24 -26.13 -3.12
CA PHE A 136 -0.35 -25.28 -2.34
C PHE A 136 -0.56 -25.47 -0.83
N VAL A 137 -0.63 -26.73 -0.36
CA VAL A 137 -0.87 -27.10 1.05
C VAL A 137 0.19 -26.55 2.01
N ASP A 138 1.41 -26.29 1.53
CA ASP A 138 2.50 -25.70 2.31
C ASP A 138 2.32 -24.20 2.61
N LEU A 139 1.36 -23.52 1.95
CA LEU A 139 1.06 -22.12 2.22
C LEU A 139 -0.11 -22.01 3.21
N ASP A 140 -0.01 -21.05 4.14
CA ASP A 140 -1.08 -20.67 5.06
C ASP A 140 -2.19 -19.89 4.31
N LEU A 141 -2.93 -20.62 3.47
CA LEU A 141 -4.02 -20.09 2.66
C LEU A 141 -5.34 -20.26 3.40
N ASP A 142 -6.09 -19.17 3.53
CA ASP A 142 -7.47 -19.23 4.00
C ASP A 142 -8.35 -19.90 2.93
N ARG A 143 -8.76 -21.13 3.22
CA ARG A 143 -9.57 -21.97 2.33
C ARG A 143 -11.00 -21.46 2.16
N ASN A 144 -11.47 -20.55 3.02
CA ASN A 144 -12.75 -19.87 2.84
C ASN A 144 -12.64 -18.70 1.87
N ALA A 145 -11.48 -18.01 1.83
CA ALA A 145 -11.21 -16.95 0.88
C ALA A 145 -10.84 -17.49 -0.51
N TRP A 146 -10.22 -18.68 -0.56
CA TRP A 146 -9.80 -19.35 -1.79
C TRP A 146 -10.19 -20.83 -1.81
N PRO A 147 -11.44 -21.17 -2.16
CA PRO A 147 -11.91 -22.55 -2.21
C PRO A 147 -11.17 -23.37 -3.28
N ALA A 148 -10.85 -24.62 -2.94
CA ALA A 148 -10.24 -25.57 -3.88
C ALA A 148 -11.24 -25.87 -5.00
N ASN A 149 -10.96 -25.35 -6.20
CA ASN A 149 -11.84 -25.36 -7.36
C ASN A 149 -13.19 -24.66 -7.13
N ALA A 150 -13.21 -23.32 -7.23
CA ALA A 150 -14.44 -22.54 -7.33
C ALA A 150 -15.39 -23.03 -8.45
N GLN A 151 -14.86 -23.67 -9.50
CA GLN A 151 -15.67 -24.31 -10.56
C GLN A 151 -16.25 -25.67 -10.15
N ALA A 152 -15.57 -26.45 -9.29
CA ALA A 152 -16.11 -27.71 -8.76
C ALA A 152 -17.23 -27.46 -7.75
N GLU A 153 -17.09 -26.41 -6.94
CA GLU A 153 -18.14 -25.98 -6.00
C GLU A 153 -19.37 -25.45 -6.77
N THR A 154 -19.16 -24.59 -7.77
CA THR A 154 -20.25 -24.10 -8.64
C THR A 154 -20.90 -25.22 -9.46
N ALA A 155 -20.15 -26.24 -9.89
CA ALA A 155 -20.68 -27.39 -10.62
C ALA A 155 -21.43 -28.36 -9.70
N ALA A 156 -20.91 -28.62 -8.49
CA ALA A 156 -21.56 -29.46 -7.49
C ALA A 156 -22.86 -28.81 -6.97
N ASP A 157 -22.87 -27.50 -6.76
CA ASP A 157 -24.05 -26.76 -6.29
C ASP A 157 -25.13 -26.69 -7.39
N LYS A 158 -24.72 -26.53 -8.66
CA LYS A 158 -25.63 -26.64 -9.83
C LYS A 158 -26.16 -28.07 -10.03
N MET A 159 -25.36 -29.11 -9.80
CA MET A 159 -25.82 -30.50 -9.86
C MET A 159 -26.76 -30.85 -8.69
N ALA A 160 -26.49 -30.35 -7.49
CA ALA A 160 -27.34 -30.55 -6.32
C ALA A 160 -28.70 -29.85 -6.48
N ALA A 161 -28.72 -28.64 -7.05
CA ALA A 161 -29.94 -27.90 -7.37
C ALA A 161 -30.78 -28.56 -8.49
N GLN A 162 -30.14 -29.30 -9.41
CA GLN A 162 -30.82 -30.03 -10.48
C GLN A 162 -31.29 -31.44 -10.07
N ALA A 163 -30.70 -32.01 -9.01
CA ALA A 163 -31.03 -33.35 -8.51
C ALA A 163 -32.17 -33.37 -7.47
N GLN A 164 -32.69 -32.22 -7.04
CA GLN A 164 -33.92 -32.16 -6.25
C GLN A 164 -35.14 -32.24 -7.17
N PRO A 165 -35.91 -33.35 -7.16
CA PRO A 165 -37.15 -33.43 -7.91
C PRO A 165 -38.14 -32.44 -7.29
N GLN A 166 -38.69 -31.57 -8.13
CA GLN A 166 -39.80 -30.69 -7.79
C GLN A 166 -40.89 -31.51 -7.08
N ARG A 167 -41.09 -31.25 -5.78
CA ARG A 167 -42.25 -31.67 -5.02
C ARG A 167 -43.02 -30.44 -4.58
#